data_AF-A0A4R0MUF4-F1
#
_entry.id   AF-A0A4R0MUF4-F1
#
_cell.length_a   1.000
_cell.length_b   1.000
_cell.length_c   1.000
_cell.angle_alpha   90.00
_cell.angle_beta   90.00
_cell.angle_gamma   90.00
#
_symmetry.space_group_name_H-M   'P 1'
#
loop_
_entity.id
_entity.type
_entity.pdbx_description
1 polymer ?
#
loop_
_entity_poly.entity_id
_entity_poly.type
_entity_poly.pdbx_seq_one_letter_code
_entity_poly.pdbx_strand_id
1 'polypeptide(L)' 'MRKVLAVILTIFTLYAIKETVVIFTSSDVEIASHRKQLILIALSITVPLVVLSLWLWRPKPKNVE' A
#
# COMPACT_ATOMS: atom_id res chain seq x y z
N MET A 1 -5.80 -3.77 20.55
CA MET A 1 -4.55 -3.61 19.78
C MET A 1 -4.70 -3.83 18.27
N ARG A 2 -5.26 -4.95 17.77
CA ARG A 2 -5.39 -5.21 16.31
C ARG A 2 -6.06 -4.09 15.49
N LYS A 3 -7.12 -3.47 16.03
CA LYS A 3 -7.80 -2.33 15.37
C LYS A 3 -6.90 -1.10 15.23
N VAL A 4 -6.09 -0.79 16.24
CA VAL A 4 -5.15 0.34 16.20
C VAL A 4 -4.05 0.09 15.15
N LEU A 5 -3.50 -1.13 15.12
CA LEU A 5 -2.57 -1.54 14.07
C LEU A 5 -3.19 -1.47 12.68
N ALA A 6 -4.46 -1.86 12.53
CA ALA A 6 -5.20 -1.75 11.27
C ALA A 6 -5.35 -0.30 10.79
N VAL A 7 -5.68 0.62 11.69
CA VAL A 7 -5.77 2.05 11.36
C VAL A 7 -4.41 2.59 10.93
N ILE A 8 -3.34 2.32 11.68
CA ILE A 8 -1.99 2.77 11.34
C ILE A 8 -1.54 2.21 10.00
N LEU A 9 -1.71 0.91 9.77
CA LEU A 9 -1.35 0.24 8.52
C LEU A 9 -2.16 0.80 7.34
N THR A 10 -3.42 1.15 7.56
CA THR A 10 -4.27 1.78 6.53
C THR A 10 -3.71 3.15 6.14
N ILE A 11 -3.28 3.97 7.10
CA ILE A 11 -2.67 5.29 6.83
C ILE A 11 -1.40 5.12 5.97
N PHE A 12 -0.51 4.20 6.34
CA PHE A 12 0.69 3.91 5.55
C PHE A 12 0.36 3.41 4.15
N THR A 13 -0.66 2.57 4.03
CA THR A 13 -1.14 2.07 2.73
C THR A 13 -1.63 3.22 1.85
N LEU A 14 -2.42 4.14 2.40
CA LEU A 14 -2.91 5.32 1.66
C LEU A 14 -1.76 6.23 1.21
N TYR A 15 -0.76 6.43 2.07
CA TYR A 15 0.44 7.20 1.72
C TYR A 15 1.21 6.53 0.58
N ALA A 16 1.44 5.22 0.65
CA ALA A 16 2.10 4.46 -0.41
C ALA A 16 1.35 4.52 -1.75
N ILE A 17 0.01 4.47 -1.71
CA ILE A 17 -0.83 4.65 -2.90
C ILE A 17 -0.64 6.05 -3.50
N LYS A 18 -0.66 7.11 -2.66
CA LYS A 18 -0.41 8.49 -3.13
C LYS A 18 0.94 8.60 -3.84
N GLU A 19 2.01 8.10 -3.23
CA GLU A 19 3.35 8.15 -3.83
C GLU A 19 3.42 7.35 -5.12
N THR A 20 2.75 6.20 -5.16
CA THR A 20 2.62 5.40 -6.39
C THR A 20 1.95 6.22 -7.50
N VAL A 21 0.83 6.90 -7.22
CA VAL A 21 0.15 7.76 -8.21
C VAL A 21 1.08 8.87 -8.72
N VAL A 22 1.83 9.52 -7.83
CA VAL A 22 2.82 10.54 -8.22
C VAL A 22 3.86 9.96 -9.18
N ILE A 23 4.40 8.76 -8.92
CA ILE A 23 5.35 8.09 -9.83
C ILE A 23 4.73 7.83 -11.22
N PHE A 24 3.44 7.49 -11.28
CA PHE A 24 2.75 7.25 -12.54
C PHE A 24 2.44 8.53 -13.33
N THR A 25 2.11 9.63 -12.65
CA THR A 25 1.63 10.87 -13.28
C THR A 25 2.68 11.97 -13.38
N SER A 26 3.79 11.89 -12.65
CA SER A 26 4.79 12.96 -12.62
C SER A 26 5.52 13.08 -13.95
N SER A 27 5.73 14.33 -14.37
CA SER A 27 6.49 14.69 -15.58
C SER A 27 7.95 15.02 -15.27
N ASP A 28 8.40 14.75 -14.04
CA ASP A 28 9.77 15.01 -13.60
C ASP A 28 10.79 14.17 -14.39
N VAL A 29 11.91 14.77 -14.78
CA VAL A 29 12.86 14.18 -15.74
C VAL A 29 13.55 12.94 -15.14
N GLU A 30 13.85 12.98 -13.84
CA GLU A 30 14.43 11.86 -13.10
C GLU A 30 13.44 10.70 -12.95
N ILE A 31 12.18 11.01 -12.68
CA ILE A 31 11.11 10.01 -12.56
C ILE A 31 10.81 9.40 -13.93
N ALA A 32 10.78 10.21 -15.00
CA ALA A 32 10.53 9.74 -16.35
C ALA A 32 11.62 8.80 -16.86
N SER A 33 12.89 9.10 -16.57
CA SER A 33 14.02 8.26 -16.98
C SER A 33 14.07 6.91 -16.26
N HIS A 34 13.63 6.84 -15.00
CA HIS A 34 13.64 5.61 -14.18
C HIS A 34 12.25 5.01 -13.96
N ARG A 35 11.23 5.49 -14.69
CA ARG A 35 9.81 5.19 -14.44
C ARG A 35 9.51 3.70 -14.31
N LYS A 36 10.07 2.87 -15.20
CA LYS A 36 9.83 1.41 -15.18
C LYS A 36 10.31 0.77 -13.88
N GLN A 37 11.49 1.15 -13.39
CA GLN A 37 12.03 0.65 -12.12
C GLN A 37 11.23 1.18 -10.94
N LEU A 38 10.92 2.48 -10.94
CA LEU A 38 10.16 3.12 -9.86
C LEU A 38 8.75 2.54 -9.73
N ILE A 39 8.06 2.26 -10.84
CA ILE A 39 6.75 1.59 -10.84
C ILE A 39 6.86 0.19 -10.22
N LEU A 40 7.87 -0.59 -10.59
CA LEU A 40 8.09 -1.93 -10.05
C LEU A 40 8.31 -1.91 -8.53
N ILE A 41 9.11 -0.96 -8.05
CA ILE A 41 9.38 -0.77 -6.62
C ILE A 41 8.12 -0.28 -5.88
N ALA A 42 7.43 0.70 -6.44
CA ALA A 42 6.21 1.25 -5.84
C ALA A 42 5.11 0.19 -5.73
N LEU A 43 4.90 -0.62 -6.78
CA LEU A 43 3.92 -1.70 -6.76
C LEU A 43 4.34 -2.85 -5.83
N SER A 44 5.62 -3.22 -5.78
CA SER A 44 6.09 -4.29 -4.90
C SER A 44 5.92 -3.97 -3.42
N ILE A 45 5.91 -2.70 -3.05
CA ILE A 45 5.63 -2.24 -1.67
C ILE A 45 4.12 -2.06 -1.45
N THR A 46 3.43 -1.41 -2.39
CA THR A 46 2.03 -1.02 -2.22
C THR A 46 1.09 -2.23 -2.24
N VAL A 47 1.32 -3.21 -3.13
CA VAL A 47 0.44 -4.38 -3.24
C VAL A 47 0.42 -5.21 -1.94
N PRO A 48 1.57 -5.60 -1.33
CA PRO A 48 1.56 -6.29 -0.05
C PRO A 48 0.94 -5.46 1.09
N LEU A 49 1.17 -4.14 1.12
CA LEU A 49 0.56 -3.26 2.13
C LEU A 49 -0.96 -3.25 2.04
N VAL A 50 -1.51 -3.15 0.84
CA VAL A 50 -2.97 -3.22 0.62
C VAL A 50 -3.52 -4.57 1.09
N VAL A 51 -2.87 -5.68 0.72
CA VAL A 51 -3.29 -7.02 1.13
C VAL A 51 -3.25 -7.17 2.65
N LEU A 52 -2.15 -6.76 3.29
CA LEU A 52 -2.00 -6.81 4.75
C LEU A 52 -3.02 -5.93 5.46
N SER A 53 -3.27 -4.73 4.94
CA SER A 53 -4.28 -3.81 5.47
C SER A 53 -5.66 -4.46 5.46
N LEU A 54 -6.11 -4.97 4.30
CA LEU A 54 -7.39 -5.66 4.17
C LEU A 54 -7.48 -6.91 5.05
N TRP A 55 -6.40 -7.69 5.14
CA TRP A 55 -6.34 -8.87 6.00
C TRP A 55 -6.48 -8.50 7.47
N LEU A 56 -5.90 -7.39 7.90
CA LEU A 56 -5.96 -6.94 9.28
C LEU A 56 -7.38 -6.51 9.68
N TRP A 57 -8.17 -6.01 8.73
CA TRP A 57 -9.59 -5.70 8.88
C TRP A 57 -10.51 -6.92 8.80
N ARG A 58 -10.05 -8.07 8.30
CA ARG A 58 -10.86 -9.29 8.17
C ARG A 58 -11.40 -9.74 9.55
N PRO A 59 -12.72 -9.92 9.73
CA PRO A 59 -13.28 -10.41 10.99
C PRO A 59 -12.73 -11.80 11.30
N LYS A 60 -12.30 -12.02 12.54
CA LYS A 60 -11.86 -13.36 12.97
C LYS A 60 -13.11 -14.25 12.97
N PRO A 61 -13.10 -15.43 12.32
CA PRO A 61 -14.25 -16.33 12.42
C PRO A 61 -14.49 -16.62 13.89
N LYS A 62 -15.73 -16.39 14.35
CA LYS A 62 -16.18 -16.86 15.65
C LYS A 62 -16.15 -18.38 15.52
N ASN A 63 -15.27 -19.06 16.26
CA ASN A 63 -15.29 -20.51 16.36
C ASN A 63 -16.75 -20.89 16.66
N VAL A 64 -17.37 -21.61 15.74
CA VAL A 64 -18.57 -22.38 16.03
C VAL A 64 -18.02 -23.57 16.81
N GLU A 65 -18.19 -23.53 18.13
CA GLU A 65 -17.96 -24.67 19.00
C GLU A 65 -18.76 -25.90 18.54
#